data_AF-S4Y8Z1-F1
#
_entry.id   AF-S4Y8Z1-F1
#
_cell.length_a   1.000
_cell.length_b   1.000
_cell.length_c   1.000
_cell.angle_alpha   90.00
_cell.angle_beta   90.00
_cell.angle_gamma   90.00
#
_symmetry.space_group_name_H-M   'P 1'
#
loop_
_entity.id
_entity.type
_entity.pdbx_description
1 polymer ?
#
loop_
_entity_poly.entity_id
_entity_poly.type
_entity_poly.pdbx_seq_one_letter_code
_entity_poly.pdbx_strand_id
1 'polypeptide(L)'
;MQDLILAAEERYWDAYELAVQGRDFAAIYLAGFTAEMLLKTAGFRFNGIALGQETGPLLGPARAFGQARFPAIDHESYHSLRFWLAYLEHKRADAGRPLDPALLNELRVRVARAYETWWVAMRYRSSATPDVRAVGNLAEVLTLLEDVGWIMNNHTLLWS
;
A
#
# COMPACT_ATOMS: atom_id res chain seq x y z
N MET A 1 -7.38 14.00 1.66
CA MET A 1 -6.32 13.35 0.82
C MET A 1 -4.91 13.86 1.06
N GLN A 2 -4.69 15.18 1.19
CA GLN A 2 -3.36 15.70 1.57
C GLN A 2 -2.92 15.13 2.92
N ASP A 3 -3.88 14.98 3.83
CA ASP A 3 -3.69 14.36 5.14
C ASP A 3 -3.23 12.90 5.03
N LEU A 4 -3.60 12.17 3.97
CA LEU A 4 -3.16 10.78 3.78
C LEU A 4 -1.73 10.69 3.26
N ILE A 5 -1.27 11.65 2.46
CA ILE A 5 0.12 11.68 1.97
C ILE A 5 1.03 12.08 3.13
N LEU A 6 0.67 13.12 3.88
CA LEU A 6 1.40 13.53 5.07
C LEU A 6 1.39 12.44 6.15
N ALA A 7 0.24 11.82 6.40
CA ALA A 7 0.18 10.68 7.32
C ALA A 7 1.01 9.50 6.82
N ALA A 8 1.07 9.23 5.50
CA ALA A 8 1.91 8.16 4.97
C ALA A 8 3.40 8.39 5.27
N GLU A 9 3.87 9.62 5.11
CA GLU A 9 5.25 10.01 5.45
C GLU A 9 5.51 9.89 6.96
N GLU A 10 4.62 10.41 7.81
CA GLU A 10 4.74 10.28 9.27
C GLU A 10 4.80 8.80 9.69
N ARG A 11 3.89 7.96 9.17
CA ARG A 11 3.87 6.53 9.48
C ARG A 11 5.08 5.77 8.96
N TYR A 12 5.70 6.23 7.87
CA TYR A 12 6.95 5.65 7.39
C TYR A 12 8.08 5.86 8.39
N TRP A 13 8.23 7.09 8.89
CA TRP A 13 9.26 7.42 9.87
C TRP A 13 8.99 6.76 11.23
N ASP A 14 7.73 6.70 11.66
CA ASP A 14 7.34 5.92 12.85
C ASP A 14 7.72 4.44 12.70
N ALA A 15 7.46 3.85 11.53
CA ALA A 15 7.83 2.47 11.25
C ALA A 15 9.34 2.25 11.33
N TYR A 16 10.12 3.19 10.80
CA TYR A 16 11.58 3.15 10.87
C TYR A 16 12.08 3.24 12.32
N GLU A 17 11.53 4.15 13.12
CA GLU A 17 11.89 4.28 14.53
C GLU A 17 11.59 2.99 15.32
N LEU A 18 10.40 2.41 15.10
CA LEU A 18 10.03 1.14 15.73
C LEU A 18 10.97 0.00 15.32
N ALA A 19 11.43 -0.04 14.07
CA ALA A 19 12.40 -1.03 13.61
C ALA A 19 13.74 -0.88 14.37
N VAL A 20 14.22 0.35 14.53
CA VAL A 20 15.46 0.64 15.30
C VAL A 20 15.32 0.24 16.77
N GLN A 21 14.11 0.35 17.33
CA GLN A 21 13.79 -0.08 18.70
C GLN A 21 13.59 -1.61 18.83
N GLY A 22 13.73 -2.38 17.75
CA GLY A 22 13.48 -3.84 17.74
C GLY A 22 12.00 -4.21 17.87
N ARG A 23 11.08 -3.29 17.53
CA ARG A 23 9.62 -3.50 17.55
C ARG A 23 9.12 -3.89 16.15
N ASP A 24 9.71 -4.96 15.61
CA ASP A 24 9.60 -5.38 14.20
C ASP A 24 8.14 -5.54 13.73
N PHE A 25 7.27 -6.16 14.53
CA PHE A 25 5.87 -6.34 14.17
C PHE A 25 5.13 -5.00 13.98
N ALA A 26 5.37 -4.04 14.89
CA ALA A 26 4.74 -2.73 14.82
C ALA A 26 5.30 -1.92 13.65
N ALA A 27 6.61 -2.04 13.39
CA ALA A 27 7.27 -1.47 12.22
C ALA A 27 6.67 -2.00 10.91
N ILE A 28 6.54 -3.32 10.77
CA ILE A 28 5.91 -3.96 9.59
C ILE A 28 4.50 -3.44 9.39
N TYR A 29 3.71 -3.39 10.48
CA TYR A 29 2.33 -2.92 10.40
C TYR A 29 2.24 -1.49 9.86
N LEU A 30 3.04 -0.56 10.40
CA LEU A 30 3.03 0.84 9.97
C LEU A 30 3.57 1.00 8.54
N ALA A 31 4.65 0.31 8.19
CA ALA A 31 5.23 0.36 6.85
C ALA A 31 4.25 -0.13 5.78
N GLY A 32 3.57 -1.26 6.00
CA GLY A 32 2.55 -1.75 5.07
C GLY A 32 1.33 -0.83 4.97
N PHE A 33 0.93 -0.22 6.09
CA PHE A 33 -0.14 0.78 6.08
C PHE A 33 0.25 2.05 5.29
N THR A 34 1.52 2.46 5.34
CA THR A 34 2.06 3.51 4.47
C THR A 34 1.92 3.14 2.99
N ALA A 35 2.34 1.95 2.57
CA ALA A 35 2.17 1.51 1.17
C ALA A 35 0.69 1.54 0.73
N GLU A 36 -0.22 1.10 1.59
CA GLU A 36 -1.66 1.16 1.32
C GLU A 36 -2.13 2.60 1.08
N MET A 37 -1.75 3.55 1.94
CA MET A 37 -2.11 4.96 1.79
C MET A 37 -1.55 5.56 0.49
N LEU A 38 -0.29 5.24 0.14
CA LEU A 38 0.36 5.72 -1.07
C LEU A 38 -0.32 5.19 -2.33
N LEU A 39 -0.64 3.88 -2.39
CA LEU A 39 -1.32 3.29 -3.55
C LEU A 39 -2.76 3.81 -3.71
N LYS A 40 -3.51 3.94 -2.61
CA LYS A 40 -4.84 4.56 -2.60
C LYS A 40 -4.81 5.97 -3.16
N THR A 41 -3.93 6.80 -2.62
CA THR A 41 -3.82 8.20 -3.02
C THR A 41 -3.38 8.30 -4.47
N ALA A 42 -2.44 7.47 -4.95
CA ALA A 42 -2.08 7.44 -6.37
C ALA A 42 -3.30 7.10 -7.27
N GLY A 43 -4.06 6.07 -6.92
CA GLY A 43 -5.28 5.69 -7.66
C GLY A 43 -6.33 6.81 -7.69
N PHE A 44 -6.56 7.49 -6.56
CA PHE A 44 -7.53 8.59 -6.50
C PHE A 44 -7.03 9.85 -7.20
N ARG A 45 -5.76 10.20 -7.05
CA ARG A 45 -5.15 11.35 -7.73
C ARG A 45 -5.19 11.19 -9.24
N PHE A 46 -4.96 9.98 -9.75
CA PHE A 46 -5.08 9.69 -11.17
C PHE A 46 -6.51 9.97 -11.71
N ASN A 47 -7.54 9.67 -10.91
CA ASN A 47 -8.94 9.97 -11.25
C ASN A 47 -9.33 11.45 -11.02
N GLY A 48 -8.35 12.34 -10.82
CA GLY A 48 -8.59 13.78 -10.69
C GLY A 48 -9.12 14.23 -9.33
N ILE A 49 -9.11 13.36 -8.31
CA ILE A 49 -9.58 13.74 -6.97
C ILE A 49 -8.62 14.80 -6.39
N ALA A 50 -9.18 15.87 -5.82
CA ALA A 50 -8.41 17.01 -5.32
C ALA A 50 -7.79 16.76 -3.92
N LEU A 51 -6.66 17.42 -3.65
CA LEU A 51 -6.14 17.48 -2.28
C LEU A 51 -7.20 18.06 -1.34
N GLY A 52 -7.32 17.50 -0.14
CA GLY A 52 -8.36 17.87 0.84
C GLY A 52 -9.71 17.13 0.69
N GLN A 53 -9.99 16.45 -0.42
CA GLN A 53 -11.23 15.68 -0.53
C GLN A 53 -11.23 14.45 0.39
N GLU A 54 -12.40 14.15 0.96
CA GLU A 54 -12.64 12.96 1.77
C GLU A 54 -12.50 11.68 0.94
N THR A 55 -11.81 10.68 1.50
CA THR A 55 -11.57 9.41 0.81
C THR A 55 -12.61 8.35 1.07
N GLY A 56 -13.34 8.42 2.19
CA GLY A 56 -14.38 7.44 2.55
C GLY A 56 -15.40 7.19 1.43
N PRO A 57 -16.00 8.24 0.83
CA PRO A 57 -16.95 8.09 -0.29
C PRO A 57 -16.34 7.46 -1.56
N LEU A 58 -15.02 7.50 -1.72
CA LEU A 58 -14.33 7.00 -2.92
C LEU A 58 -14.09 5.48 -2.86
N LEU A 59 -14.16 4.88 -1.66
CA LEU A 59 -13.89 3.46 -1.45
C LEU A 59 -14.95 2.57 -2.11
N GLY A 60 -16.23 2.92 -1.99
CA GLY A 60 -17.35 2.18 -2.59
C GLY A 60 -17.21 2.03 -4.12
N PRO A 61 -17.08 3.14 -4.87
CA PRO A 61 -16.83 3.10 -6.31
C PRO A 61 -15.56 2.34 -6.70
N ALA A 62 -14.48 2.46 -5.92
CA ALA A 62 -13.24 1.72 -6.19
C ALA A 62 -13.45 0.20 -6.10
N ARG A 63 -14.17 -0.26 -5.06
CA ARG A 63 -14.52 -1.67 -4.90
C ARG A 63 -15.40 -2.17 -6.02
N ALA A 64 -16.46 -1.43 -6.38
CA ALA A 64 -17.35 -1.82 -7.47
C ALA A 64 -16.58 -1.99 -8.79
N PHE A 65 -15.64 -1.09 -9.07
CA PHE A 65 -14.75 -1.19 -10.23
C PHE A 65 -13.89 -2.47 -10.18
N GLY A 66 -13.24 -2.76 -9.06
CA GLY A 66 -12.39 -3.95 -8.96
C GLY A 66 -13.15 -5.26 -9.00
N GLN A 67 -14.36 -5.32 -8.40
CA GLN A 67 -15.23 -6.49 -8.50
C GLN A 67 -15.61 -6.82 -9.94
N ALA A 68 -15.81 -5.80 -10.78
CA ALA A 68 -16.11 -5.99 -12.19
C ALA A 68 -14.87 -6.37 -13.02
N ARG A 69 -13.69 -5.82 -12.70
CA ARG A 69 -12.50 -5.88 -13.56
C ARG A 69 -11.51 -6.99 -13.20
N PHE A 70 -11.33 -7.26 -11.92
CA PHE A 70 -10.36 -8.22 -11.39
C PHE A 70 -10.94 -8.97 -10.17
N PRO A 71 -12.03 -9.75 -10.34
CA PRO A 71 -12.76 -10.40 -9.24
C PRO A 71 -11.94 -11.44 -8.46
N ALA A 72 -10.83 -11.91 -9.02
CA ALA A 72 -9.95 -12.88 -8.38
C ALA A 72 -9.06 -12.26 -7.27
N ILE A 73 -8.95 -10.93 -7.20
CA ILE A 73 -8.15 -10.25 -6.18
C ILE A 73 -9.03 -9.94 -4.97
N ASP A 74 -8.67 -10.47 -3.80
CA ASP A 74 -9.36 -10.13 -2.56
C ASP A 74 -9.16 -8.64 -2.24
N HIS A 75 -10.26 -7.99 -1.87
CA HIS A 75 -10.31 -6.58 -1.51
C HIS A 75 -9.81 -6.34 -0.09
N GLU A 76 -9.80 -7.36 0.78
CA GLU A 76 -9.36 -7.27 2.18
C GLU A 76 -9.93 -6.05 2.92
N SER A 77 -11.23 -5.77 2.73
CA SER A 77 -11.89 -4.58 3.29
C SER A 77 -11.15 -3.26 2.98
N TYR A 78 -10.72 -3.09 1.73
CA TYR A 78 -9.99 -1.91 1.23
C TYR A 78 -8.53 -1.81 1.67
N HIS A 79 -7.95 -2.87 2.25
CA HIS A 79 -6.56 -2.86 2.74
C HIS A 79 -5.58 -3.63 1.84
N SER A 80 -6.08 -4.35 0.84
CA SER A 80 -5.23 -5.16 -0.05
C SER A 80 -4.33 -4.29 -0.93
N LEU A 81 -3.00 -4.41 -0.76
CA LEU A 81 -2.03 -3.72 -1.62
C LEU A 81 -2.16 -4.16 -3.08
N ARG A 82 -2.41 -5.46 -3.30
CA ARG A 82 -2.64 -6.03 -4.64
C ARG A 82 -3.88 -5.43 -5.30
N PHE A 83 -4.95 -5.23 -4.54
CA PHE A 83 -6.16 -4.56 -5.03
C PHE A 83 -5.85 -3.13 -5.50
N TRP A 84 -5.12 -2.33 -4.71
CA TRP A 84 -4.83 -0.94 -5.06
C TRP A 84 -3.85 -0.80 -6.22
N LEU A 85 -2.87 -1.70 -6.33
CA LEU A 85 -2.02 -1.81 -7.52
C LEU A 85 -2.83 -2.10 -8.78
N ALA A 86 -3.67 -3.15 -8.74
CA ALA A 86 -4.51 -3.51 -9.88
C ALA A 86 -5.49 -2.39 -10.24
N TYR A 87 -6.07 -1.73 -9.23
CA TYR A 87 -6.94 -0.57 -9.42
C TYR A 87 -6.23 0.54 -10.20
N LEU A 88 -5.03 0.94 -9.77
CA LEU A 88 -4.24 1.98 -10.43
C LEU A 88 -3.89 1.56 -11.86
N GLU A 89 -3.36 0.35 -12.03
CA GLU A 89 -2.94 -0.17 -13.33
C GLU A 89 -4.09 -0.17 -14.34
N HIS A 90 -5.24 -0.73 -13.98
CA HIS A 90 -6.40 -0.80 -14.86
C HIS A 90 -6.98 0.58 -15.14
N LYS A 91 -7.08 1.48 -14.14
CA LYS A 91 -7.56 2.85 -14.37
C LYS A 91 -6.69 3.59 -15.37
N ARG A 92 -5.37 3.45 -15.27
CA ARG A 92 -4.41 4.06 -16.18
C ARG A 92 -4.50 3.47 -17.58
N ALA A 93 -4.62 2.15 -17.69
CA ALA A 93 -4.81 1.47 -18.97
C ALA A 93 -6.12 1.90 -19.67
N ASP A 94 -7.24 1.91 -18.95
CA ASP A 94 -8.55 2.29 -19.48
C ASP A 94 -8.58 3.76 -19.96
N ALA A 95 -7.76 4.63 -19.36
CA ALA A 95 -7.59 6.02 -19.76
C ALA A 95 -6.55 6.24 -20.89
N GLY A 96 -5.96 5.17 -21.44
CA GLY A 96 -4.94 5.27 -22.49
C GLY A 96 -3.61 5.87 -22.02
N ARG A 97 -3.36 5.86 -20.71
CA ARG A 97 -2.16 6.43 -20.07
C ARG A 97 -1.50 5.43 -19.13
N PRO A 98 -1.10 4.24 -19.61
CA PRO A 98 -0.46 3.23 -18.77
C PRO A 98 0.80 3.80 -18.11
N LEU A 99 1.22 3.20 -16.99
CA LEU A 99 2.55 3.47 -16.43
C LEU A 99 3.62 2.99 -17.43
N ASP A 100 4.78 3.63 -17.37
CA ASP A 100 5.97 3.12 -18.04
C ASP A 100 6.18 1.63 -17.65
N PRO A 101 6.47 0.72 -18.61
CA PRO A 101 6.58 -0.71 -18.32
C PRO A 101 7.64 -1.05 -17.27
N ALA A 102 8.77 -0.34 -17.23
CA ALA A 102 9.81 -0.59 -16.22
C ALA A 102 9.32 -0.12 -14.83
N LEU A 103 8.68 1.06 -14.76
CA LEU A 103 8.07 1.56 -13.54
C LEU A 103 6.97 0.62 -13.01
N LEU A 104 6.10 0.13 -13.88
CA LEU A 104 5.03 -0.80 -13.52
C LEU A 104 5.59 -2.14 -13.03
N ASN A 105 6.63 -2.66 -13.68
CA ASN A 105 7.25 -3.91 -13.28
C ASN A 105 7.89 -3.79 -11.89
N GLU A 106 8.63 -2.70 -11.65
CA GLU A 106 9.23 -2.44 -10.34
C GLU A 106 8.16 -2.28 -9.26
N LEU A 107 7.09 -1.52 -9.55
CA LEU A 107 5.96 -1.38 -8.62
C LEU A 107 5.31 -2.72 -8.28
N ARG A 108 5.10 -3.60 -9.27
CA ARG A 108 4.54 -4.95 -9.06
C ARG A 108 5.44 -5.79 -8.16
N VAL A 109 6.75 -5.79 -8.39
CA VAL A 109 7.71 -6.55 -7.56
C VAL A 109 7.65 -6.08 -6.12
N ARG A 110 7.72 -4.77 -5.88
CA ARG A 110 7.74 -4.20 -4.53
C ARG A 110 6.42 -4.39 -3.80
N VAL A 111 5.29 -4.20 -4.47
CA VAL A 111 3.97 -4.46 -3.88
C VAL A 111 3.79 -5.95 -3.57
N ALA A 112 4.28 -6.85 -4.42
CA ALA A 112 4.22 -8.29 -4.15
C ALA A 112 5.02 -8.66 -2.90
N ARG A 113 6.28 -8.20 -2.79
CA ARG A 113 7.13 -8.40 -1.62
C ARG A 113 6.51 -7.79 -0.36
N ALA A 114 6.06 -6.54 -0.44
CA ALA A 114 5.41 -5.86 0.68
C ALA A 114 4.18 -6.61 1.18
N TYR A 115 3.37 -7.18 0.27
CA TYR A 115 2.19 -7.98 0.61
C TYR A 115 2.52 -9.34 1.23
N GLU A 116 3.69 -9.92 0.90
CA GLU A 116 4.15 -11.16 1.55
C GLU A 116 4.56 -10.95 3.01
N THR A 117 5.08 -9.76 3.32
CA THR A 117 5.48 -9.36 4.69
C THR A 117 4.32 -8.77 5.49
N TRP A 118 3.41 -8.04 4.83
CA TRP A 118 2.29 -7.34 5.45
C TRP A 118 0.97 -7.72 4.81
N TRP A 119 -0.02 -8.08 5.64
CA TRP A 119 -1.39 -8.30 5.20
C TRP A 119 -2.38 -7.87 6.29
N VAL A 120 -3.60 -7.50 5.90
CA VAL A 120 -4.57 -6.84 6.81
C VAL A 120 -4.85 -7.67 8.08
N ALA A 121 -4.80 -9.00 7.99
CA ALA A 121 -5.14 -9.87 9.11
C ALA A 121 -4.12 -9.77 10.26
N MET A 122 -2.93 -9.22 10.03
CA MET A 122 -1.98 -8.88 11.10
C MET A 122 -2.61 -7.93 12.13
N ARG A 123 -3.54 -7.05 11.71
CA ARG A 123 -4.25 -6.12 12.60
C ARG A 123 -5.06 -6.79 13.70
N TYR A 124 -5.51 -8.02 13.48
CA TYR A 124 -6.42 -8.74 14.38
C TYR A 124 -5.74 -9.89 15.13
N ARG A 125 -4.44 -10.14 14.90
CA ARG A 125 -3.70 -11.20 15.58
C ARG A 125 -3.04 -10.65 16.84
N SER A 126 -3.52 -11.10 18.00
CA SER A 126 -2.87 -10.82 19.28
C SER A 126 -1.50 -11.50 19.34
N SER A 127 -0.55 -10.88 20.04
CA SER A 127 0.79 -11.42 20.34
C SER A 127 0.78 -12.75 21.12
N ALA A 128 -0.39 -13.27 21.50
CA ALA A 128 -0.55 -14.45 22.36
C ALA A 128 -0.74 -15.79 21.60
N THR A 129 -0.88 -15.78 20.26
CA THR A 129 -1.03 -17.02 19.48
C THR A 129 0.34 -17.59 19.08
N PRO A 130 0.70 -18.84 19.45
CA PRO A 130 2.05 -19.39 19.23
C PRO A 130 2.42 -19.69 17.77
N ASP A 131 1.46 -19.59 16.85
CA ASP A 131 1.64 -19.89 15.42
C ASP A 131 2.16 -18.65 14.63
N VAL A 132 2.95 -17.83 15.31
CA VAL A 132 3.76 -16.79 14.68
C VAL A 132 4.88 -17.54 13.97
N ARG A 133 4.73 -17.82 12.66
CA ARG A 133 5.90 -17.96 11.79
C ARG A 133 6.78 -16.76 12.08
N ALA A 134 7.86 -16.90 12.85
CA ALA A 134 8.78 -15.85 13.29
C ALA A 134 8.59 -14.51 12.53
N VAL A 135 7.62 -13.68 12.92
CA VAL A 135 7.24 -12.49 12.15
C VAL A 135 8.14 -11.37 12.62
N GLY A 136 8.92 -10.82 11.71
CA GLY A 136 9.84 -9.74 12.01
C GLY A 136 11.17 -10.30 12.45
N ASN A 137 12.00 -10.66 11.48
CA ASN A 137 13.42 -10.41 11.64
C ASN A 137 13.73 -9.05 11.01
N LEU A 138 14.76 -8.37 11.54
CA LEU A 138 15.18 -7.06 11.08
C LEU A 138 15.35 -6.97 9.55
N ALA A 139 15.81 -8.03 8.88
CA ALA A 139 16.00 -8.02 7.43
C ALA A 139 14.68 -7.91 6.64
N GLU A 140 13.61 -8.58 7.11
CA GLU A 140 12.26 -8.44 6.55
C GLU A 140 11.73 -7.02 6.72
N VAL A 141 11.89 -6.45 7.92
CA VAL A 141 11.47 -5.07 8.22
C VAL A 141 12.20 -4.08 7.31
N LEU A 142 13.52 -4.21 7.17
CA LEU A 142 14.33 -3.33 6.34
C LEU A 142 13.97 -3.45 4.86
N THR A 143 13.71 -4.67 4.36
CA THR A 143 13.27 -4.89 2.98
C THR A 143 11.91 -4.24 2.72
N LEU A 144 10.97 -4.39 3.65
CA LEU A 144 9.66 -3.73 3.55
C LEU A 144 9.80 -2.20 3.58
N LEU A 145 10.62 -1.64 4.47
CA LEU A 145 10.89 -0.21 4.51
C LEU A 145 11.53 0.28 3.20
N GLU A 146 12.45 -0.47 2.61
CA GLU A 146 13.02 -0.14 1.30
C GLU A 146 11.95 -0.11 0.20
N ASP A 147 11.05 -1.10 0.18
CA ASP A 147 9.95 -1.17 -0.79
C ASP A 147 8.96 -0.02 -0.64
N VAL A 148 8.57 0.29 0.59
CA VAL A 148 7.68 1.41 0.90
C VAL A 148 8.37 2.75 0.58
N GLY A 149 9.64 2.90 0.91
CA GLY A 149 10.44 4.09 0.62
C GLY A 149 10.56 4.34 -0.88
N TRP A 150 10.72 3.28 -1.69
CA TRP A 150 10.67 3.41 -3.14
C TRP A 150 9.30 3.87 -3.64
N ILE A 151 8.20 3.31 -3.13
CA ILE A 151 6.84 3.71 -3.52
C ILE A 151 6.61 5.18 -3.17
N MET A 152 7.08 5.62 -2.00
CA MET A 152 7.00 7.01 -1.54
C MET A 152 7.76 7.96 -2.47
N ASN A 153 9.02 7.63 -2.79
CA ASN A 153 9.87 8.45 -3.66
C ASN A 153 9.36 8.54 -5.11
N ASN A 154 8.61 7.53 -5.57
CA ASN A 154 8.03 7.50 -6.92
C ASN A 154 6.55 7.86 -6.94
N HIS A 155 5.95 8.25 -5.81
CA HIS A 155 4.50 8.38 -5.65
C HIS A 155 3.87 9.33 -6.68
N THR A 156 4.53 10.45 -6.96
CA THR A 156 4.06 11.44 -7.96
C THR A 156 3.98 10.86 -9.36
N LEU A 157 4.97 10.04 -9.75
CA LEU A 157 5.01 9.36 -11.05
C LEU A 157 3.84 8.38 -11.22
N LEU A 158 3.34 7.81 -10.11
CA LEU A 158 2.26 6.83 -10.15
C LEU A 158 0.92 7.45 -10.60
N TRP A 159 0.69 8.73 -10.30
CA TRP A 159 -0.56 9.42 -10.64
C TRP A 159 -0.41 10.55 -11.66
N SER A 160 0.82 10.92 -12.02
CA SER A 160 1.09 11.93 -13.05
C SER A 160 0.73 11.50 -14.46
#